data_AF-A0A2J4QPT7-F1
#
_entry.id   AF-A0A2J4QPT7-F1
#
_cell.length_a   1.000
_cell.length_b   1.000
_cell.length_c   1.000
_cell.angle_alpha   90.00
_cell.angle_beta   90.00
_cell.angle_gamma   90.00
#
_symmetry.space_group_name_H-M   'P 1'
#
loop_
_entity.id
_entity.type
_entity.pdbx_description
1 polymer ?
#
loop_
_entity_poly.entity_id
_entity_poly.type
_entity_poly.pdbx_seq_one_letter_code
_entity_poly.pdbx_strand_id
1 'polypeptide(L)'
;MTQYWWKDLFDRNNNWQGLELTLKSNQRSDVAMEMLSGRYGRMALQVSGETLFWASMLKDHSGVWLVFNAEHTACQTLLPAVTSEDIEGIKNKGERAWTGEWCRYFSRQLMNAPVPLLSPRRWLIRPMEAKYSLPKLSGQRVPVNSWRFDAPESSGNIGCSWTLYGEDFPDLVNPDKVRLVDWWWGGSLLLGRYPIQPDAGRLKWWRKKCREGALPPVLVWYIA
;
A
#
# COMPACT_ATOMS: atom_id res chain seq x y z
N MET A 1 -20.29 4.56 14.64
CA MET A 1 -19.39 5.24 13.68
C MET A 1 -17.98 5.24 14.25
N THR A 2 -17.01 4.77 13.49
CA THR A 2 -15.59 4.80 13.89
C THR A 2 -15.12 6.26 13.87
N GLN A 3 -14.72 6.78 15.02
CA GLN A 3 -14.19 8.13 15.09
C GLN A 3 -12.71 8.08 14.70
N TYR A 4 -12.35 8.77 13.63
CA TYR A 4 -10.97 8.93 13.21
C TYR A 4 -10.65 10.41 12.99
N TRP A 5 -9.38 10.74 13.15
CA TRP A 5 -8.83 12.02 12.70
C TRP A 5 -7.44 11.77 12.13
N TRP A 6 -6.97 12.70 11.34
CA TRP A 6 -5.62 12.68 10.81
C TRP A 6 -4.88 13.96 11.12
N LYS A 7 -3.56 13.88 11.01
CA LYS A 7 -2.64 15.00 11.20
C LYS A 7 -1.56 14.93 10.13
N ASP A 8 -1.34 16.05 9.46
CA ASP A 8 -0.19 16.20 8.56
C ASP A 8 1.11 16.21 9.34
N LEU A 9 2.07 15.44 8.86
CA LEU A 9 3.42 15.37 9.43
C LEU A 9 4.36 16.19 8.56
N PHE A 10 5.16 17.02 9.21
CA PHE A 10 6.19 17.84 8.59
C PHE A 10 7.54 17.55 9.27
N ASP A 11 8.62 17.62 8.51
CA ASP A 11 9.97 17.54 9.05
C ASP A 11 10.43 18.89 9.63
N ARG A 12 11.69 18.98 10.11
CA ARG A 12 12.24 20.22 10.69
C ARG A 12 12.37 21.36 9.67
N ASN A 13 12.40 21.04 8.38
CA ASN A 13 12.48 22.02 7.29
C ASN A 13 11.09 22.40 6.77
N ASN A 14 10.02 21.96 7.44
CA ASN A 14 8.64 22.18 7.04
C ASN A 14 8.26 21.52 5.70
N ASN A 15 8.99 20.49 5.28
CA ASN A 15 8.59 19.64 4.16
C ASN A 15 7.52 18.66 4.66
N TRP A 16 6.48 18.45 3.86
CA TRP A 16 5.43 17.49 4.17
C TRP A 16 5.97 16.06 4.03
N GLN A 17 5.65 15.19 4.98
CA GLN A 17 6.27 13.87 5.12
C GLN A 17 5.26 12.72 5.08
N GLY A 18 3.98 13.00 5.33
CA GLY A 18 2.97 11.96 5.46
C GLY A 18 1.78 12.38 6.29
N LEU A 19 0.92 11.39 6.54
CA LEU A 19 -0.28 11.52 7.34
C LEU A 19 -0.22 10.56 8.52
N GLU A 20 -0.33 11.09 9.72
CA GLU A 20 -0.68 10.29 10.89
C GLU A 20 -2.19 10.14 10.94
N LEU A 21 -2.67 8.90 10.96
CA LEU A 21 -4.07 8.56 11.09
C LEU A 21 -4.30 7.93 12.46
N THR A 22 -5.19 8.49 13.26
CA THR A 22 -5.56 7.89 14.55
C THR A 22 -7.01 7.46 14.53
N LEU A 23 -7.22 6.18 14.84
CA LEU A 23 -8.53 5.57 14.95
C LEU A 23 -8.86 5.31 16.42
N LYS A 24 -10.02 5.80 16.88
CA LYS A 24 -10.59 5.41 18.16
C LYS A 24 -11.74 4.44 17.95
N SER A 25 -11.73 3.35 18.71
CA SER A 25 -12.87 2.46 18.82
C SER A 25 -13.82 2.97 19.90
N ASN A 26 -15.09 3.15 19.56
CA ASN A 26 -16.12 3.52 20.54
C ASN A 26 -16.90 2.29 21.07
N GLN A 27 -16.80 1.13 20.41
CA GLN A 27 -17.35 -0.17 20.82
C GLN A 27 -16.54 -1.27 20.14
N ARG A 28 -16.46 -2.47 20.74
CA ARG A 28 -15.81 -3.68 20.19
C ARG A 28 -16.23 -3.84 18.72
N SER A 29 -15.40 -3.32 17.83
CA SER A 29 -15.72 -3.17 16.42
C SER A 29 -15.02 -4.34 15.77
N ASP A 30 -15.79 -5.24 15.16
CA ASP A 30 -15.23 -6.23 14.24
C ASP A 30 -14.37 -5.44 13.24
N VAL A 31 -13.06 -5.66 13.28
CA VAL A 31 -12.15 -5.09 12.29
C VAL A 31 -12.28 -5.98 11.08
N ALA A 32 -12.40 -5.38 9.89
CA ALA A 32 -12.54 -6.16 8.66
C ALA A 32 -11.30 -7.02 8.41
N MET A 33 -10.14 -6.59 8.92
CA MET A 33 -8.86 -7.24 8.72
C MET A 33 -8.18 -7.49 10.06
N GLU A 34 -7.82 -8.74 10.33
CA GLU A 34 -7.17 -9.14 11.57
C GLU A 34 -5.97 -10.03 11.30
N MET A 35 -4.85 -9.76 11.97
CA MET A 35 -3.70 -10.66 11.97
C MET A 35 -3.81 -11.59 13.17
N LEU A 36 -4.04 -12.87 12.91
CA LEU A 36 -4.04 -13.93 13.91
C LEU A 36 -2.63 -14.52 14.03
N SER A 37 -2.18 -14.72 15.26
CA SER A 37 -0.97 -15.46 15.57
C SER A 37 -1.29 -16.75 16.32
N GLY A 38 -0.61 -17.83 15.94
CA GLY A 38 -0.76 -19.16 16.49
C GLY A 38 0.55 -19.70 17.05
N ARG A 39 0.51 -20.94 17.54
CA ARG A 39 1.71 -21.63 18.03
C ARG A 39 2.69 -21.91 16.89
N TYR A 40 3.97 -22.02 17.23
CA TYR A 40 5.05 -22.38 16.30
C TYR A 40 5.21 -21.41 15.11
N GLY A 41 5.00 -20.11 15.34
CA GLY A 41 5.22 -19.10 14.30
C GLY A 41 4.22 -19.15 13.15
N ARG A 42 3.05 -19.79 13.35
CA ARG A 42 1.94 -19.78 12.39
C ARG A 42 1.17 -18.48 12.52
N MET A 43 0.82 -17.89 11.40
CA MET A 43 0.05 -16.64 11.34
C MET A 43 -1.01 -16.75 10.26
N ALA A 44 -2.07 -15.95 10.37
CA ALA A 44 -3.08 -15.81 9.33
C ALA A 44 -3.57 -14.37 9.28
N LEU A 45 -3.58 -13.77 8.09
CA LEU A 45 -4.31 -12.53 7.87
C LEU A 45 -5.73 -12.90 7.45
N GLN A 46 -6.70 -12.54 8.27
CA GLN A 46 -8.11 -12.71 7.95
C GLN A 46 -8.70 -11.42 7.43
N VAL A 47 -9.65 -11.56 6.50
CA VAL A 47 -10.57 -10.52 6.08
C VAL A 47 -11.99 -11.03 6.29
N SER A 48 -12.79 -10.31 7.07
CA SER A 48 -14.20 -10.63 7.33
C SER A 48 -14.41 -12.08 7.82
N GLY A 49 -13.47 -12.58 8.62
CA GLY A 49 -13.47 -13.95 9.17
C GLY A 49 -12.91 -15.03 8.24
N GLU A 50 -12.64 -14.73 6.97
CA GLU A 50 -12.01 -15.65 6.02
C GLU A 50 -10.51 -15.38 5.91
N THR A 51 -9.69 -16.43 5.78
CA THR A 51 -8.23 -16.24 5.68
C THR A 51 -7.81 -15.80 4.28
N LEU A 52 -7.19 -14.64 4.18
CA LEU A 52 -6.59 -14.09 2.96
C LEU A 52 -5.17 -14.61 2.75
N PHE A 53 -4.38 -14.68 3.82
CA PHE A 53 -3.03 -15.23 3.79
C PHE A 53 -2.79 -16.15 4.99
N TRP A 54 -2.14 -17.28 4.75
CA TRP A 54 -1.48 -18.04 5.82
C TRP A 54 0.01 -17.74 5.79
N ALA A 55 0.64 -17.72 6.95
CA ALA A 55 2.09 -17.61 7.03
C ALA A 55 2.68 -18.56 8.08
N SER A 56 3.93 -18.95 7.83
CA SER A 56 4.75 -19.73 8.74
C SER A 56 6.14 -19.12 8.80
N MET A 57 6.54 -18.70 9.99
CA MET A 57 7.87 -18.15 10.23
C MET A 57 8.96 -19.21 10.00
N LEU A 58 10.07 -18.79 9.41
CA LEU A 58 11.28 -19.59 9.30
C LEU A 58 11.89 -19.83 10.69
N LYS A 59 12.63 -20.94 10.84
CA LYS A 59 13.22 -21.35 12.13
C LYS A 59 14.25 -20.37 12.69
N ASP A 60 14.96 -19.71 11.79
CA ASP A 60 15.97 -18.68 12.05
C ASP A 60 15.36 -17.27 12.15
N HIS A 61 14.04 -17.15 12.04
CA HIS A 61 13.31 -15.88 12.07
C HIS A 61 13.76 -14.88 10.99
N SER A 62 14.33 -15.37 9.88
CA SER A 62 14.78 -14.55 8.75
C SER A 62 13.66 -14.15 7.78
N GLY A 63 12.48 -14.72 7.95
CA GLY A 63 11.35 -14.47 7.06
C GLY A 63 10.15 -15.38 7.35
N VAL A 64 9.20 -15.36 6.41
CA VAL A 64 7.98 -16.16 6.48
C VAL A 64 7.67 -16.81 5.14
N TRP A 65 7.27 -18.08 5.16
CA TRP A 65 6.52 -18.66 4.05
C TRP A 65 5.10 -18.13 4.10
N LEU A 66 4.62 -17.59 2.99
CA LEU A 66 3.29 -17.02 2.84
C LEU A 66 2.52 -17.79 1.76
N VAL A 67 1.28 -18.16 2.07
CA VAL A 67 0.35 -18.84 1.17
C VAL A 67 -0.85 -17.94 0.94
N PHE A 68 -1.13 -17.62 -0.32
CA PHE A 68 -2.23 -16.75 -0.73
C PHE A 68 -3.50 -17.54 -1.00
N ASN A 69 -4.62 -17.10 -0.41
CA ASN A 69 -5.93 -17.59 -0.75
C ASN A 69 -6.44 -16.93 -2.05
N ALA A 70 -6.11 -17.53 -3.20
CA ALA A 70 -6.52 -17.04 -4.51
C ALA A 70 -8.05 -17.06 -4.74
N GLU A 71 -8.79 -17.80 -3.92
CA GLU A 71 -10.24 -17.96 -4.04
C GLU A 71 -11.01 -16.99 -3.12
N HIS A 72 -10.31 -16.17 -2.34
CA HIS A 72 -10.94 -15.23 -1.42
C HIS A 72 -11.78 -14.18 -2.16
N THR A 73 -13.09 -14.23 -1.99
CA THR A 73 -14.05 -13.40 -2.74
C THR A 73 -13.88 -11.90 -2.48
N ALA A 74 -13.58 -11.52 -1.23
CA ALA A 74 -13.40 -10.12 -0.87
C ALA A 74 -12.10 -9.47 -1.40
N CYS A 75 -11.17 -10.26 -1.97
CA CYS A 75 -9.86 -9.73 -2.37
C CYS A 75 -9.99 -8.59 -3.38
N GLN A 76 -11.00 -8.59 -4.26
CA GLN A 76 -11.21 -7.51 -5.24
C GLN A 76 -12.01 -6.33 -4.68
N THR A 77 -12.79 -6.54 -3.63
CA THR A 77 -13.80 -5.58 -3.14
C THR A 77 -13.39 -4.81 -1.89
N LEU A 78 -12.22 -5.09 -1.29
CA LEU A 78 -11.77 -4.40 -0.05
C LEU A 78 -11.78 -2.87 -0.17
N LEU A 79 -11.42 -2.34 -1.33
CA LEU A 79 -11.34 -0.92 -1.61
C LEU A 79 -11.93 -0.67 -3.00
N PRO A 80 -12.69 0.42 -3.17
CA PRO A 80 -13.20 0.80 -4.49
C PRO A 80 -12.05 1.18 -5.42
N ALA A 81 -12.30 1.05 -6.72
CA ALA A 81 -11.33 1.42 -7.73
C ALA A 81 -11.32 2.95 -7.93
N VAL A 82 -10.13 3.55 -7.98
CA VAL A 82 -9.94 4.99 -8.23
C VAL A 82 -10.62 5.43 -9.53
N THR A 83 -11.52 6.40 -9.50
CA THR A 83 -12.25 6.84 -10.70
C THR A 83 -11.54 8.00 -11.41
N SER A 84 -11.99 8.35 -12.62
CA SER A 84 -11.55 9.59 -13.26
C SER A 84 -11.96 10.82 -12.46
N GLU A 85 -13.13 10.78 -11.82
CA GLU A 85 -13.63 11.86 -10.97
C GLU A 85 -12.73 12.07 -9.75
N ASP A 86 -12.27 10.99 -9.11
CA ASP A 86 -11.31 11.06 -8.01
C ASP A 86 -10.01 11.76 -8.42
N ILE A 87 -9.48 11.39 -9.59
CA ILE A 87 -8.24 11.98 -10.13
C ILE A 87 -8.42 13.47 -10.41
N GLU A 88 -9.49 13.86 -11.13
CA GLU A 88 -9.72 15.27 -11.46
C GLU A 88 -10.04 16.09 -10.18
N GLY A 89 -10.77 15.51 -9.23
CA GLY A 89 -11.06 16.14 -7.95
C GLY A 89 -9.79 16.45 -7.16
N ILE A 90 -8.82 15.53 -7.11
CA ILE A 90 -7.53 15.74 -6.46
C ILE A 90 -6.66 16.70 -7.27
N LYS A 91 -6.64 16.58 -8.60
CA LYS A 91 -5.89 17.47 -9.50
C LYS A 91 -6.31 18.93 -9.33
N ASN A 92 -7.61 19.19 -9.16
CA ASN A 92 -8.16 20.52 -8.94
C ASN A 92 -7.72 21.17 -7.61
N LYS A 93 -7.16 20.39 -6.66
CA LYS A 93 -6.56 20.92 -5.42
C LYS A 93 -5.16 21.49 -5.64
N GLY A 94 -4.56 21.28 -6.81
CA GLY A 94 -3.27 21.81 -7.21
C GLY A 94 -2.10 20.87 -6.91
N GLU A 95 -1.01 21.05 -7.65
CA GLU A 95 0.17 20.16 -7.61
C GLU A 95 0.82 20.08 -6.22
N ARG A 96 0.90 21.19 -5.49
CA ARG A 96 1.48 21.23 -4.14
C ARG A 96 0.73 20.35 -3.13
N ALA A 97 -0.57 20.17 -3.34
CA ALA A 97 -1.43 19.37 -2.46
C ALA A 97 -1.59 17.93 -2.95
N TRP A 98 -1.14 17.60 -4.18
CA TRP A 98 -1.37 16.33 -4.87
C TRP A 98 -1.13 15.11 -3.98
N THR A 99 0.08 15.00 -3.43
CA THR A 99 0.49 13.85 -2.62
C THR A 99 -0.30 13.74 -1.31
N GLY A 100 -0.49 14.86 -0.61
CA GLY A 100 -1.25 14.89 0.64
C GLY A 100 -2.73 14.55 0.44
N GLU A 101 -3.34 15.05 -0.63
CA GLU A 101 -4.73 14.74 -0.99
C GLU A 101 -4.93 13.27 -1.36
N TRP A 102 -3.96 12.65 -2.04
CA TRP A 102 -3.98 11.19 -2.25
C TRP A 102 -3.90 10.43 -0.93
N CYS A 103 -3.00 10.78 -0.02
CA CYS A 103 -2.93 10.13 1.30
C CYS A 103 -4.25 10.27 2.08
N ARG A 104 -4.89 11.45 2.03
CA ARG A 104 -6.22 11.66 2.64
C ARG A 104 -7.32 10.90 1.91
N TYR A 105 -7.27 10.77 0.59
CA TYR A 105 -8.21 9.95 -0.19
C TYR A 105 -8.13 8.50 0.27
N PHE A 106 -6.95 7.90 0.26
CA PHE A 106 -6.80 6.50 0.67
C PHE A 106 -7.14 6.29 2.15
N SER A 107 -6.80 7.24 3.02
CA SER A 107 -7.26 7.21 4.43
C SER A 107 -8.78 7.14 4.52
N ARG A 108 -9.51 7.98 3.76
CA ARG A 108 -10.98 7.93 3.70
C ARG A 108 -11.48 6.59 3.18
N GLN A 109 -10.87 6.03 2.13
CA GLN A 109 -11.30 4.72 1.61
C GLN A 109 -11.11 3.60 2.63
N LEU A 110 -10.02 3.62 3.40
CA LEU A 110 -9.75 2.65 4.46
C LEU A 110 -10.74 2.72 5.62
N MET A 111 -11.16 3.94 5.93
CA MET A 111 -12.08 4.21 7.04
C MET A 111 -13.55 4.03 6.68
N ASN A 112 -13.91 4.30 5.42
CA ASN A 112 -15.28 4.26 4.94
C ASN A 112 -15.64 2.95 4.24
N ALA A 113 -14.71 1.98 4.19
CA ALA A 113 -15.05 0.60 3.84
C ALA A 113 -16.21 0.11 4.75
N PRO A 114 -17.09 -0.79 4.26
CA PRO A 114 -18.27 -1.24 5.03
C PRO A 114 -17.95 -1.68 6.46
N VAL A 115 -16.77 -2.27 6.63
CA VAL A 115 -16.11 -2.47 7.92
C VAL A 115 -14.70 -1.85 7.81
N PRO A 116 -14.24 -1.08 8.82
CA PRO A 116 -12.90 -0.48 8.78
C PRO A 116 -11.81 -1.52 8.57
N LEU A 117 -10.92 -1.26 7.60
CA LEU A 117 -9.79 -2.16 7.32
C LEU A 117 -8.63 -2.00 8.30
N LEU A 118 -8.62 -0.90 9.06
CA LEU A 118 -7.55 -0.59 10.01
C LEU A 118 -8.04 -0.79 11.44
N SER A 119 -7.19 -1.41 12.25
CA SER A 119 -7.44 -1.57 13.69
C SER A 119 -7.38 -0.22 14.43
N PRO A 120 -8.09 -0.08 15.56
CA PRO A 120 -8.21 1.19 16.28
C PRO A 120 -6.92 1.59 17.00
N ARG A 121 -5.96 2.12 16.23
CA ARG A 121 -4.60 2.49 16.66
C ARG A 121 -4.12 3.73 15.89
N ARG A 122 -2.85 4.08 16.08
CA ARG A 122 -2.13 5.06 15.27
C ARG A 122 -1.51 4.36 14.08
N TRP A 123 -1.65 4.98 12.92
CA TRP A 123 -1.14 4.50 11.64
C TRP A 123 -0.39 5.62 10.96
N LEU A 124 0.67 5.25 10.25
CA LEU A 124 1.45 6.17 9.44
C LEU A 124 1.27 5.84 7.97
N ILE A 125 0.77 6.81 7.21
CA ILE A 125 0.62 6.73 5.76
C ILE A 125 1.65 7.67 5.15
N ARG A 126 2.56 7.14 4.35
CA ARG A 126 3.55 7.95 3.62
C ARG A 126 3.53 7.59 2.15
N PRO A 127 3.74 8.57 1.27
CA PRO A 127 3.98 8.28 -0.12
C PRO A 127 5.36 7.63 -0.28
N MET A 128 5.55 6.99 -1.42
CA MET A 128 6.86 6.75 -1.98
C MET A 128 6.97 7.48 -3.30
N GLU A 129 8.08 8.17 -3.47
CA GLU A 129 8.40 8.92 -4.67
C GLU A 129 9.37 8.12 -5.52
N ALA A 130 9.10 8.13 -6.82
CA ALA A 130 9.97 7.55 -7.82
C ALA A 130 11.37 8.18 -7.81
N LYS A 131 12.39 7.36 -7.55
CA LYS A 131 13.81 7.73 -7.62
C LYS A 131 14.44 7.01 -8.80
N TYR A 132 14.01 7.37 -10.00
CA TYR A 132 14.69 6.96 -11.24
C TYR A 132 15.18 8.18 -12.00
N SER A 133 16.43 8.11 -12.44
CA SER A 133 17.00 9.05 -13.41
C SER A 133 16.24 8.88 -14.71
N LEU A 134 15.24 9.73 -14.97
CA LEU A 134 14.66 9.84 -16.31
C LEU A 134 15.82 10.08 -17.30
N PRO A 135 16.03 9.22 -18.33
CA PRO A 135 16.61 9.74 -19.55
C PRO A 135 15.61 10.78 -20.04
N LYS A 136 15.90 12.06 -19.78
CA LYS A 136 15.24 13.14 -20.51
C LYS A 136 15.37 12.77 -21.99
N LEU A 137 14.22 12.58 -22.65
CA LEU A 137 14.05 12.55 -24.12
C LEU A 137 14.37 11.28 -24.93
N SER A 138 14.85 10.14 -24.39
CA SER A 138 15.27 9.02 -25.30
C SER A 138 14.21 7.96 -25.63
N GLY A 139 13.00 7.98 -25.04
CA GLY A 139 11.99 6.95 -25.30
C GLY A 139 12.37 5.52 -24.85
N GLN A 140 13.53 5.34 -24.21
CA GLN A 140 13.93 4.06 -23.63
C GLN A 140 13.11 3.73 -22.39
N ARG A 141 12.62 2.49 -22.33
CA ARG A 141 11.99 1.94 -21.14
C ARG A 141 13.06 1.65 -20.09
N VAL A 142 12.90 2.23 -18.90
CA VAL A 142 13.70 1.86 -17.73
C VAL A 142 13.29 0.44 -17.30
N PRO A 143 14.22 -0.52 -17.23
CA PRO A 143 13.89 -1.89 -16.83
C PRO A 143 13.40 -1.93 -15.38
N VAL A 144 12.50 -2.86 -15.06
CA VAL A 144 11.84 -2.95 -13.74
C VAL A 144 12.86 -3.07 -12.61
N ASN A 145 13.92 -3.85 -12.78
CA ASN A 145 14.99 -3.99 -11.78
C ASN A 145 15.74 -2.68 -11.44
N SER A 146 15.59 -1.63 -12.25
CA SER A 146 16.15 -0.31 -11.98
C SER A 146 15.15 0.64 -11.33
N TRP A 147 13.91 0.19 -11.09
CA TRP A 147 12.90 0.99 -10.42
C TRP A 147 13.19 1.03 -8.92
N ARG A 148 13.09 2.22 -8.36
CA ARG A 148 13.26 2.48 -6.93
C ARG A 148 12.28 3.57 -6.52
N PHE A 149 11.63 3.37 -5.40
CA PHE A 149 10.74 4.35 -4.80
C PHE A 149 11.13 4.52 -3.34
N ASP A 150 11.42 5.75 -2.93
CA ASP A 150 11.82 6.05 -1.56
C ASP A 150 10.73 6.86 -0.87
N ALA A 151 10.54 6.64 0.42
CA ALA A 151 9.82 7.59 1.26
C ALA A 151 10.49 8.98 1.19
N PRO A 152 9.75 10.09 1.37
CA PRO A 152 10.33 11.42 1.36
C PRO A 152 11.52 11.52 2.31
N GLU A 153 12.60 12.15 1.85
CA GLU A 153 13.74 12.45 2.69
C GLU A 153 13.29 13.33 3.86
N SER A 154 13.67 12.94 5.07
CA SER A 154 13.24 13.59 6.31
C SER A 154 14.43 14.20 7.00
N SER A 155 14.39 15.53 7.18
CA SER A 155 15.33 16.21 8.07
C SER A 155 14.82 16.14 9.51
N GLY A 156 15.20 15.10 10.26
CA GLY A 156 14.96 15.00 11.72
C GLY A 156 13.94 13.96 12.16
N ASN A 157 12.83 14.40 12.76
CA ASN A 157 12.04 13.67 13.78
C ASN A 157 11.19 12.47 13.27
N ILE A 158 11.32 12.06 12.02
CA ILE A 158 10.62 10.90 11.46
C ILE A 158 11.69 9.83 11.17
N GLY A 159 11.80 8.86 12.07
CA GLY A 159 12.84 7.83 12.03
C GLY A 159 12.55 6.64 11.11
N CYS A 160 11.40 6.62 10.43
CA CYS A 160 11.05 5.56 9.51
C CYS A 160 11.40 5.99 8.08
N SER A 161 12.19 5.19 7.36
CA SER A 161 12.44 5.35 5.93
C SER A 161 12.21 4.01 5.25
N TRP A 162 11.59 4.02 4.07
CA TRP A 162 11.33 2.81 3.30
C TRP A 162 11.77 3.02 1.87
N THR A 163 12.25 1.93 1.30
CA THR A 163 12.54 1.82 -0.12
C THR A 163 11.76 0.63 -0.66
N LEU A 164 11.10 0.83 -1.79
CA LEU A 164 10.50 -0.24 -2.59
C LEU A 164 11.31 -0.37 -3.87
N TYR A 165 11.84 -1.56 -4.13
CA TYR A 165 12.58 -1.85 -5.35
C TYR A 165 11.66 -2.48 -6.39
N GLY A 166 12.01 -2.34 -7.67
CA GLY A 166 11.23 -2.95 -8.74
C GLY A 166 11.17 -4.48 -8.67
N GLU A 167 12.19 -5.13 -8.10
CA GLU A 167 12.22 -6.57 -7.86
C GLU A 167 11.21 -7.04 -6.80
N ASP A 168 10.73 -6.12 -5.94
CA ASP A 168 9.70 -6.42 -4.95
C ASP A 168 8.28 -6.51 -5.55
N PHE A 169 8.10 -6.10 -6.81
CA PHE A 169 6.79 -6.11 -7.45
C PHE A 169 6.41 -7.53 -7.88
N PRO A 170 5.28 -8.07 -7.42
CA PRO A 170 4.85 -9.40 -7.80
C PRO A 170 4.35 -9.42 -9.25
N ASP A 171 4.52 -10.55 -9.94
CA ASP A 171 3.73 -10.82 -11.14
C ASP A 171 2.26 -10.93 -10.74
N LEU A 172 1.44 -10.00 -11.23
CA LEU A 172 -0.01 -10.00 -11.02
C LEU A 172 -0.77 -10.73 -12.12
N VAL A 173 -0.15 -11.02 -13.28
CA VAL A 173 -0.80 -11.79 -14.34
C VAL A 173 -0.84 -13.26 -13.92
N ASN A 174 0.28 -13.77 -13.41
CA ASN A 174 0.41 -15.13 -12.90
C ASN A 174 0.98 -15.11 -11.47
N PRO A 175 0.15 -14.76 -10.46
CA PRO A 175 0.65 -14.64 -9.10
C PRO A 175 1.01 -15.99 -8.50
N ASP A 176 2.22 -16.09 -7.93
CA ASP A 176 2.60 -17.23 -7.10
C ASP A 176 1.66 -17.32 -5.89
N LYS A 177 1.11 -18.52 -5.68
CA LYS A 177 0.25 -18.82 -4.54
C LYS A 177 1.05 -19.05 -3.25
N VAL A 178 2.33 -19.37 -3.37
CA VAL A 178 3.25 -19.59 -2.25
C VAL A 178 4.50 -18.78 -2.48
N ARG A 179 4.90 -17.97 -1.50
CA ARG A 179 6.09 -17.13 -1.58
C ARG A 179 6.87 -17.14 -0.28
N LEU A 180 8.18 -16.99 -0.38
CA LEU A 180 9.02 -16.68 0.75
C LEU A 180 9.16 -15.16 0.83
N VAL A 181 8.76 -14.57 1.95
CA VAL A 181 9.07 -13.18 2.29
C VAL A 181 10.31 -13.21 3.17
N ASP A 182 11.44 -12.86 2.57
CA ASP A 182 12.74 -12.77 3.24
C ASP A 182 12.95 -11.34 3.75
N TRP A 183 13.23 -11.20 5.05
CA TRP A 183 13.41 -9.90 5.71
C TRP A 183 14.82 -9.32 5.57
N TRP A 184 15.80 -10.12 5.15
CA TRP A 184 17.19 -9.71 5.00
C TRP A 184 17.53 -9.29 3.57
N TRP A 185 16.93 -9.95 2.57
CA TRP A 185 17.35 -9.83 1.18
C TRP A 185 16.27 -9.32 0.22
N GLY A 186 15.19 -8.72 0.73
CA GLY A 186 14.21 -8.02 -0.11
C GLY A 186 13.28 -8.97 -0.89
N GLY A 187 12.67 -9.93 -0.20
CA GLY A 187 11.66 -10.79 -0.81
C GLY A 187 10.30 -10.09 -0.86
N SER A 188 9.89 -9.57 -2.02
CA SER A 188 8.54 -9.09 -2.36
C SER A 188 7.79 -8.45 -1.20
N LEU A 189 8.23 -7.25 -0.77
CA LEU A 189 7.50 -6.47 0.24
C LEU A 189 6.07 -6.11 -0.20
N LEU A 190 5.83 -6.06 -1.51
CA LEU A 190 4.52 -5.77 -2.06
C LEU A 190 3.75 -7.06 -2.35
N LEU A 191 2.69 -7.31 -1.60
CA LEU A 191 1.81 -8.45 -1.82
C LEU A 191 0.71 -8.10 -2.83
N GLY A 192 0.62 -8.89 -3.89
CA GLY A 192 -0.47 -8.79 -4.85
C GLY A 192 -1.79 -9.19 -4.20
N ARG A 193 -2.79 -8.30 -4.24
CA ARG A 193 -4.10 -8.56 -3.64
C ARG A 193 -4.95 -9.54 -4.46
N TYR A 194 -4.79 -9.57 -5.78
CA TYR A 194 -5.53 -10.44 -6.71
C TYR A 194 -4.84 -10.44 -8.08
N PRO A 195 -5.02 -11.51 -8.90
CA PRO A 195 -4.53 -11.52 -10.26
C PRO A 195 -5.22 -10.45 -11.13
N ILE A 196 -4.50 -9.90 -12.11
CA ILE A 196 -5.04 -8.97 -13.10
C ILE A 196 -5.30 -9.67 -14.43
N GLN A 197 -6.37 -9.26 -15.11
CA GLN A 197 -6.63 -9.63 -16.50
C GLN A 197 -5.92 -8.63 -17.44
N PRO A 198 -4.96 -9.06 -18.29
CA PRO A 198 -4.13 -8.16 -19.11
C PRO A 198 -4.89 -7.30 -20.13
N ASP A 199 -6.07 -7.77 -20.53
CA ASP A 199 -6.96 -7.18 -21.53
C ASP A 199 -8.10 -6.35 -20.92
N ALA A 200 -8.25 -6.39 -19.59
CA ALA A 200 -9.27 -5.65 -18.87
C ALA A 200 -9.26 -4.16 -19.24
N GLY A 201 -10.44 -3.59 -19.52
CA GLY A 201 -10.60 -2.17 -19.84
C GLY A 201 -10.02 -1.26 -18.76
N ARG A 202 -10.07 -1.71 -17.50
CA ARG A 202 -9.46 -1.01 -16.36
C ARG A 202 -7.95 -0.87 -16.47
N LEU A 203 -7.25 -1.90 -16.94
CA LEU A 203 -5.80 -1.84 -17.14
C LEU A 203 -5.44 -0.91 -18.31
N LYS A 204 -6.25 -0.93 -19.38
CA LYS A 204 -6.13 0.05 -20.49
C LYS A 204 -6.30 1.49 -19.98
N TRP A 205 -7.27 1.72 -19.09
CA TRP A 205 -7.49 3.03 -18.45
C TRP A 205 -6.30 3.45 -17.58
N TRP A 206 -5.76 2.58 -16.72
CA TRP A 206 -4.57 2.88 -15.92
C TRP A 206 -3.33 3.19 -16.78
N ARG A 207 -3.11 2.44 -17.88
CA ARG A 207 -2.05 2.75 -18.85
C ARG A 207 -2.22 4.14 -19.48
N LYS A 208 -3.46 4.57 -19.72
CA LYS A 208 -3.76 5.94 -20.19
C LYS A 208 -3.42 6.97 -19.11
N LYS A 209 -3.87 6.78 -17.87
CA LYS A 209 -3.57 7.69 -16.75
C LYS A 209 -2.08 7.78 -16.41
N CYS A 210 -1.33 6.71 -16.58
CA CYS A 210 0.13 6.70 -16.50
C CYS A 210 0.78 7.65 -17.51
N ARG A 211 0.35 7.61 -18.78
CA ARG A 211 0.88 8.50 -19.84
C ARG A 211 0.51 9.97 -19.60
N GLU A 212 -0.62 10.21 -18.94
CA GLU A 212 -1.07 11.56 -18.55
C GLU A 212 -0.35 12.09 -17.29
N GLY A 213 0.53 11.29 -16.65
CA GLY A 213 1.20 11.68 -15.41
C GLY A 213 0.26 11.81 -14.21
N ALA A 214 -0.92 11.18 -14.28
CA ALA A 214 -2.01 11.37 -13.31
C ALA A 214 -2.18 10.19 -12.34
N LEU A 215 -1.16 9.35 -12.18
CA LEU A 215 -1.21 8.23 -11.24
C LEU A 215 -1.10 8.72 -9.79
N PRO A 216 -1.83 8.12 -8.85
CA PRO A 216 -1.56 8.34 -7.45
C PRO A 216 -0.11 7.93 -7.11
N PRO A 217 0.51 8.56 -6.09
CA PRO A 217 1.77 8.07 -5.56
C PRO A 217 1.61 6.63 -5.04
N VAL A 218 2.70 5.86 -5.04
CA VAL A 218 2.73 4.57 -4.35
C VAL A 218 2.59 4.85 -2.86
N LEU A 219 1.69 4.15 -2.18
CA LEU A 219 1.47 4.31 -0.74
C LEU A 219 1.93 3.06 -0.02
N VAL A 220 2.74 3.26 1.03
CA VAL A 220 3.13 2.21 1.95
C VAL A 220 2.68 2.60 3.35
N TRP A 221 2.14 1.62 4.07
CA TRP A 221 1.66 1.79 5.43
C TRP A 221 2.64 1.16 6.40
N TYR A 222 2.88 1.87 7.49
CA TYR A 222 3.64 1.34 8.60
C TYR A 222 2.78 1.27 9.86
N ILE A 223 3.03 0.18 10.59
CA ILE A 223 2.46 -0.16 11.89
C ILE A 223 3.58 0.07 12.89
N ALA A 224 3.42 1.04 13.79
CA ALA A 224 4.27 1.18 14.98
C ALA A 224 3.71 0.32 16.11
#